data_AF-A0A167LF74-F1
#
_entry.id   AF-A0A167LF74-F1
#
_cell.length_a   1.000
_cell.length_b   1.000
_cell.length_c   1.000
_cell.angle_alpha   90.00
_cell.angle_beta   90.00
_cell.angle_gamma   90.00
#
_symmetry.space_group_name_H-M   'P 1'
#
loop_
_entity.id
_entity.type
_entity.pdbx_description
1 polymer ?
#
loop_
_entity_poly.entity_id
_entity_poly.type
_entity_poly.pdbx_seq_one_letter_code
_entity_poly.pdbx_strand_id
1 'polypeptide(L)'
;MSLRLASRRLLPPGSQFSASTTTVKSSLPVTGGTAVQRRSKWSLFQGWGKKSEKEEAFAGLNLDDPKTRQQFLDRNMNGRIENNIFQDELETAAAKDAKDAARKRPENVEQKTRENMAMVVDPDPLGRMRWQRRKVMQMVRKNGRMTKDQKIKMTERQLVHKSPFMATSVKKLMLLARQISGKSVDDAITQMTWSKKKMAAEIRYYLEEARDLAIAQRGMGLGRVNGELYDNPKKIQTREGKWVEVVDPSRMYIAQSWVGRGKWRGKSIDAKGRGRMGLIQHPATCE
;
A
#
# COMPACT_ATOMS: atom_id res chain seq x y z
N MET A 1 -9.93 -69.19 -28.40
CA MET A 1 -10.23 -67.75 -28.36
C MET A 1 -9.01 -67.01 -28.89
N SER A 2 -8.98 -66.74 -30.20
CA SER A 2 -7.80 -66.27 -30.94
C SER A 2 -7.60 -64.76 -30.81
N LEU A 3 -6.35 -64.37 -30.63
CA LEU A 3 -5.83 -63.01 -30.56
C LEU A 3 -6.08 -62.26 -31.89
N ARG A 4 -6.62 -61.05 -31.82
CA ARG A 4 -6.67 -60.11 -32.95
C ARG A 4 -5.58 -59.05 -32.76
N LEU A 5 -4.54 -59.14 -33.58
CA LEU A 5 -3.48 -58.14 -33.74
C LEU A 5 -4.01 -56.97 -34.58
N ALA A 6 -3.79 -55.74 -34.11
CA ALA A 6 -4.08 -54.53 -34.88
C ALA A 6 -3.01 -54.32 -35.96
N SER A 7 -3.48 -54.11 -37.19
CA SER A 7 -2.69 -53.93 -38.39
C SER A 7 -2.04 -52.54 -38.47
N ARG A 8 -0.79 -52.54 -38.94
CA ARG A 8 0.00 -51.36 -39.31
C ARG A 8 -0.69 -50.54 -40.40
N ARG A 9 -0.62 -49.21 -40.32
CA ARG A 9 -0.65 -48.31 -41.48
C ARG A 9 0.60 -47.44 -41.47
N LEU A 10 1.44 -47.68 -42.47
CA LEU A 10 2.58 -46.85 -42.86
C LEU A 10 2.06 -45.74 -43.80
N LEU A 11 2.47 -44.49 -43.56
CA LEU A 11 2.29 -43.36 -44.47
C LEU A 11 3.58 -43.14 -45.28
N PRO A 12 3.50 -42.73 -46.56
CA PRO A 12 4.67 -42.56 -47.43
C PRO A 12 5.38 -41.20 -47.21
N PRO A 13 6.68 -41.09 -47.56
CA PRO A 13 7.45 -39.86 -47.44
C PRO A 13 7.21 -38.96 -48.67
N GLY A 14 6.90 -37.69 -48.45
CA GLY A 14 6.65 -36.73 -49.52
C GLY A 14 7.07 -35.31 -49.18
N SER A 15 8.00 -34.80 -50.00
CA SER A 15 8.38 -33.41 -50.26
C SER A 15 9.13 -32.61 -49.18
N GLN A 16 10.38 -32.34 -49.51
CA GLN A 16 11.23 -31.32 -48.94
C GLN A 16 10.75 -29.94 -49.40
N PHE A 17 10.53 -29.03 -48.44
CA PHE A 17 10.58 -27.59 -48.70
C PHE A 17 11.59 -26.97 -47.74
N SER A 18 12.67 -26.47 -48.33
CA SER A 18 13.68 -25.66 -47.69
C SER A 18 13.14 -24.26 -47.45
N ALA A 19 13.14 -23.81 -46.19
CA ALA A 19 13.11 -22.39 -45.87
C ALA A 19 14.06 -22.18 -44.68
N SER A 20 15.25 -21.70 -45.00
CA SER A 20 16.26 -21.21 -44.07
C SER A 20 15.70 -20.01 -43.30
N THR A 21 15.53 -20.16 -41.99
CA THR A 21 15.37 -19.04 -41.06
C THR A 21 16.55 -19.02 -40.12
N THR A 22 17.29 -17.93 -40.22
CA THR A 22 18.49 -17.59 -39.47
C THR A 22 18.18 -17.57 -37.97
N THR A 23 18.89 -18.42 -37.23
CA THR A 23 18.89 -18.41 -35.76
C THR A 23 19.72 -17.23 -35.27
N VAL A 24 19.06 -16.12 -34.95
CA VAL A 24 19.66 -15.06 -34.12
C VAL A 24 19.79 -15.61 -32.70
N LYS A 25 20.99 -16.08 -32.36
CA LYS A 25 21.37 -16.44 -30.99
C LYS A 25 21.43 -15.16 -30.16
N SER A 26 20.32 -14.78 -29.53
CA SER A 26 20.35 -13.85 -28.40
C SER A 26 20.80 -14.63 -27.16
N SER A 27 22.10 -14.55 -26.86
CA SER A 27 22.64 -15.01 -25.58
C SER A 27 22.29 -13.98 -24.49
N LEU A 28 21.03 -13.96 -24.07
CA LEU A 28 20.67 -13.44 -22.76
C LEU A 28 20.79 -14.62 -21.78
N PRO A 29 21.64 -14.57 -20.76
CA PRO A 29 21.59 -15.57 -19.72
C PRO A 29 20.26 -15.37 -18.97
N VAL A 30 19.26 -16.20 -19.31
CA VAL A 30 18.12 -16.45 -18.43
C VAL A 30 18.67 -17.24 -17.26
N THR A 31 19.32 -16.55 -16.32
CA THR A 31 19.42 -17.03 -14.96
C THR A 31 18.01 -16.95 -14.38
N GLY A 32 17.22 -17.99 -14.63
CA GLY A 32 16.05 -18.34 -13.84
C GLY A 32 16.52 -18.74 -12.45
N GLY A 33 17.15 -17.82 -11.74
CA GLY A 33 17.32 -17.91 -10.32
C GLY A 33 15.92 -17.84 -9.74
N THR A 34 15.46 -18.95 -9.19
CA THR A 34 14.52 -18.88 -8.08
C THR A 34 15.08 -17.82 -7.15
N ALA A 35 14.42 -16.67 -7.00
CA ALA A 35 14.80 -15.69 -6.01
C ALA A 35 14.54 -16.35 -4.66
N VAL A 36 15.53 -17.13 -4.21
CA VAL A 36 15.49 -17.87 -2.96
C VAL A 36 15.40 -16.81 -1.90
N GLN A 37 14.24 -16.81 -1.27
CA GLN A 37 13.82 -15.91 -0.24
C GLN A 37 14.83 -15.95 0.93
N ARG A 38 15.82 -15.07 0.95
CA ARG A 38 16.57 -14.78 2.19
C ARG A 38 15.68 -13.91 3.07
N ARG A 39 14.65 -14.53 3.66
CA ARG A 39 13.99 -13.92 4.82
C ARG A 39 14.94 -14.06 5.99
N SER A 40 15.66 -12.99 6.31
CA SER A 40 16.22 -12.85 7.65
C SER A 40 15.05 -12.84 8.63
N LYS A 41 14.71 -14.01 9.18
CA LYS A 41 13.81 -14.12 10.33
C LYS A 41 14.55 -13.53 11.54
N TRP A 42 14.50 -12.22 11.68
CA TRP A 42 14.69 -11.60 12.99
C TRP A 42 13.40 -11.85 13.78
N SER A 43 13.37 -12.97 14.50
CA SER A 43 12.35 -13.21 15.51
C SER A 43 12.66 -12.32 16.71
N LEU A 44 11.94 -11.19 16.80
CA LEU A 44 12.10 -10.18 17.86
C LEU A 44 11.87 -10.72 19.29
N PHE A 45 11.45 -11.98 19.45
CA PHE A 45 11.01 -12.53 20.74
C PHE A 45 11.52 -13.95 21.06
N GLN A 46 12.34 -14.57 20.20
CA GLN A 46 12.82 -15.94 20.44
C GLN A 46 14.34 -16.10 20.49
N GLY A 47 15.10 -15.01 20.43
CA GLY A 47 16.57 -15.06 20.45
C GLY A 47 17.27 -13.72 20.73
N TRP A 48 16.55 -12.74 21.28
CA TRP A 48 17.15 -11.48 21.72
C TRP A 48 17.93 -11.76 23.01
N GLY A 49 19.21 -12.11 22.88
CA GLY A 49 20.10 -12.45 24.00
C GLY A 49 20.83 -13.80 23.92
N LYS A 50 20.70 -14.55 22.81
CA LYS A 50 21.48 -15.78 22.54
C LYS A 50 22.22 -15.73 21.21
N LYS A 51 22.70 -14.55 20.80
CA LYS A 51 23.58 -14.43 19.64
C LYS A 51 25.02 -14.33 20.15
N SER A 52 25.94 -15.04 19.50
CA SER A 52 27.36 -14.90 19.82
C SER A 52 27.85 -13.50 19.40
N GLU A 53 28.84 -12.92 20.08
CA GLU A 53 29.44 -11.62 19.69
C GLU A 53 29.88 -11.60 18.22
N LYS A 54 30.32 -12.76 17.69
CA LYS A 54 30.64 -12.93 16.27
C LYS A 54 29.41 -12.75 15.38
N GLU A 55 28.28 -13.38 15.72
CA GLU A 55 27.03 -13.24 14.97
C GLU A 55 26.45 -11.82 15.06
N GLU A 56 26.63 -11.10 16.17
CA GLU A 56 26.21 -9.70 16.30
C GLU A 56 27.11 -8.75 15.51
N ALA A 57 28.42 -9.00 15.44
CA ALA A 57 29.36 -8.23 14.62
C ALA A 57 29.08 -8.37 13.11
N PHE A 58 28.55 -9.52 12.66
CA PHE A 58 28.15 -9.74 11.26
C PHE A 58 26.67 -9.45 10.98
N ALA A 59 25.81 -9.38 12.01
CA ALA A 59 24.38 -9.12 11.84
C ALA A 59 24.08 -7.61 11.75
N GLY A 60 24.31 -7.04 10.56
CA GLY A 60 23.87 -5.68 10.24
C GLY A 60 24.82 -4.91 9.33
N LEU A 61 26.04 -5.40 9.16
CA LEU A 61 26.97 -4.90 8.17
C LEU A 61 26.90 -5.83 6.95
N ASN A 62 26.33 -5.35 5.85
CA ASN A 62 26.48 -5.98 4.53
C ASN A 62 27.95 -5.82 4.09
N LEU A 63 28.83 -6.62 4.71
CA LEU A 63 30.26 -6.68 4.42
C LEU A 63 30.56 -7.42 3.11
N ASP A 64 29.53 -7.88 2.40
CA ASP A 64 29.62 -8.59 1.12
C ASP A 64 29.85 -7.65 -0.07
N ASP A 65 29.54 -6.35 0.07
CA ASP A 65 29.84 -5.34 -0.94
C ASP A 65 31.31 -4.86 -0.81
N PRO A 66 32.14 -4.94 -1.86
CA PRO A 66 33.57 -4.62 -1.78
C PRO A 66 33.82 -3.14 -1.43
N LYS A 67 32.91 -2.25 -1.83
CA LYS A 67 33.01 -0.81 -1.58
C LYS A 67 32.71 -0.43 -0.12
N THR A 68 31.72 -1.06 0.51
CA THR A 68 31.40 -0.82 1.93
C THR A 68 32.48 -1.38 2.83
N ARG A 69 33.09 -2.53 2.44
CA ARG A 69 34.27 -3.08 3.11
C ARG A 69 35.48 -2.15 3.03
N GLN A 70 35.78 -1.60 1.85
CA GLN A 70 36.88 -0.64 1.68
C GLN A 70 36.67 0.62 2.52
N GLN A 71 35.47 1.21 2.47
CA GLN A 71 35.16 2.40 3.28
C GLN A 71 35.28 2.15 4.79
N PHE A 72 34.92 0.95 5.27
CA PHE A 72 35.09 0.58 6.67
C PHE A 72 36.56 0.44 7.05
N LEU A 73 37.37 -0.19 6.19
CA LEU A 73 38.81 -0.32 6.38
C LEU A 73 39.51 1.04 6.35
N ASP A 74 39.20 1.90 5.37
CA ASP A 74 39.78 3.25 5.26
C ASP A 74 39.44 4.11 6.48
N ARG A 75 38.22 3.98 7.01
CA ARG A 75 37.77 4.71 8.22
C ARG A 75 38.49 4.24 9.48
N ASN A 76 38.83 2.95 9.55
CA ASN A 76 39.61 2.40 10.67
C ASN A 76 41.12 2.64 10.51
N MET A 77 41.62 2.73 9.28
CA MET A 77 43.05 2.89 8.99
C MET A 77 43.47 4.36 9.14
N ASN A 78 42.59 5.30 8.80
CA ASN A 78 42.82 6.74 9.01
C ASN A 78 42.36 7.14 10.41
N GLY A 79 43.14 6.76 11.42
CA GLY A 79 43.04 7.33 12.77
C GLY A 79 43.12 8.85 12.70
N ARG A 80 42.23 9.52 13.44
CA ARG A 80 42.04 10.98 13.39
C ARG A 80 43.37 11.70 13.63
N ILE A 81 43.80 12.49 12.64
CA ILE A 81 44.86 13.48 12.85
C ILE A 81 44.19 14.64 13.61
N GLU A 82 44.23 14.56 14.93
CA GLU A 82 43.79 15.64 15.81
C GLU A 82 44.94 16.65 15.91
N ASN A 83 44.63 17.95 15.87
CA ASN A 83 45.50 19.14 16.03
C ASN A 83 45.77 19.99 14.77
N ASN A 84 44.74 20.39 14.01
CA ASN A 84 44.86 21.52 13.07
C ASN A 84 44.08 22.75 13.57
N ILE A 85 44.67 23.94 13.44
CA ILE A 85 44.15 25.22 13.98
C ILE A 85 42.73 25.59 13.49
N PHE A 86 42.30 25.07 12.33
CA PHE A 86 40.96 25.31 11.79
C PHE A 86 39.95 24.23 12.17
N GLN A 87 40.30 23.35 13.11
CA GLN A 87 39.49 22.18 13.46
C GLN A 87 38.19 22.57 14.16
N ASP A 88 38.16 23.60 15.00
CA ASP A 88 36.92 24.07 15.64
C ASP A 88 35.93 24.69 14.63
N GLU A 89 36.43 25.39 13.60
CA GLU A 89 35.59 25.95 12.54
C GLU A 89 35.10 24.86 11.56
N LEU A 90 35.97 23.92 11.21
CA LEU A 90 35.61 22.78 10.38
C LEU A 90 34.65 21.83 11.09
N GLU A 91 34.81 21.59 12.39
CA GLU A 91 33.92 20.74 13.18
C GLU A 91 32.57 21.43 13.44
N THR A 92 32.53 22.74 13.63
CA THR A 92 31.25 23.48 13.75
C THR A 92 30.52 23.60 12.42
N ALA A 93 31.23 23.81 11.30
CA ALA A 93 30.67 23.75 9.96
C ALA A 93 30.20 22.33 9.62
N ALA A 94 31.04 21.32 9.83
CA ALA A 94 30.68 19.92 9.64
C ALA A 94 29.58 19.46 10.60
N ALA A 95 29.47 20.01 11.82
CA ALA A 95 28.36 19.71 12.72
C ALA A 95 27.06 20.40 12.29
N LYS A 96 27.12 21.59 11.68
CA LYS A 96 25.96 22.24 11.05
C LYS A 96 25.53 21.48 9.80
N ASP A 97 26.46 21.19 8.91
CA ASP A 97 26.24 20.39 7.70
C ASP A 97 25.82 18.96 8.04
N ALA A 98 26.36 18.34 9.09
CA ALA A 98 25.93 17.03 9.57
C ALA A 98 24.59 17.09 10.29
N LYS A 99 24.20 18.20 10.93
CA LYS A 99 22.84 18.40 11.47
C LYS A 99 21.83 18.60 10.34
N ASP A 100 22.17 19.36 9.31
CA ASP A 100 21.31 19.57 8.14
C ASP A 100 21.27 18.34 7.22
N ALA A 101 22.38 17.61 7.08
CA ALA A 101 22.45 16.31 6.41
C ALA A 101 21.87 15.18 7.27
N ALA A 102 21.84 15.29 8.61
CA ALA A 102 21.10 14.37 9.48
C ALA A 102 19.59 14.61 9.43
N ARG A 103 19.16 15.87 9.29
CA ARG A 103 17.78 16.24 8.99
C ARG A 103 17.37 15.82 7.57
N LYS A 104 18.31 15.87 6.62
CA LYS A 104 18.18 15.36 5.25
C LYS A 104 18.84 13.99 5.08
N ARG A 105 18.91 13.16 6.13
CA ARG A 105 19.43 11.79 5.95
C ARG A 105 18.43 11.09 5.03
N PRO A 106 18.85 10.56 3.87
CA PRO A 106 18.02 9.57 3.20
C PRO A 106 17.98 8.41 4.18
N GLU A 107 16.86 8.31 4.88
CA GLU A 107 16.54 7.30 5.86
C GLU A 107 16.49 5.92 5.21
N ASN A 108 17.65 5.39 4.76
CA ASN A 108 17.79 4.13 4.01
C ASN A 108 16.55 3.81 3.18
N VAL A 109 16.06 4.79 2.41
CA VAL A 109 14.91 4.58 1.55
C VAL A 109 15.47 3.70 0.47
N GLU A 110 15.28 2.39 0.64
CA GLU A 110 15.64 1.37 -0.34
C GLU A 110 15.35 1.97 -1.71
N GLN A 111 16.38 2.05 -2.56
CA GLN A 111 16.22 2.68 -3.87
C GLN A 111 14.99 2.01 -4.50
N LYS A 112 13.96 2.81 -4.82
CA LYS A 112 12.68 2.33 -5.37
C LYS A 112 12.86 1.90 -6.83
N THR A 113 13.93 1.15 -7.11
CA THR A 113 14.18 0.52 -8.38
C THR A 113 13.14 -0.58 -8.56
N ARG A 114 12.80 -0.84 -9.82
CA ARG A 114 11.87 -1.90 -10.18
C ARG A 114 12.34 -3.25 -9.64
N GLU A 115 13.64 -3.50 -9.63
CA GLU A 115 14.25 -4.74 -9.18
C GLU A 115 14.09 -4.93 -7.67
N ASN A 116 14.37 -3.91 -6.87
CA ASN A 116 14.21 -3.96 -5.41
C ASN A 116 12.75 -4.17 -5.02
N MET A 117 11.83 -3.50 -5.72
CA MET A 117 10.40 -3.60 -5.45
C MET A 117 9.73 -4.81 -6.10
N ALA A 118 10.38 -5.50 -7.05
CA ALA A 118 9.75 -6.53 -7.87
C ALA A 118 9.11 -7.64 -7.02
N MET A 119 9.78 -8.06 -5.95
CA MET A 119 9.29 -9.12 -5.07
C MET A 119 8.02 -8.73 -4.30
N VAL A 120 7.87 -7.44 -3.94
CA VAL A 120 6.72 -6.93 -3.17
C VAL A 120 5.57 -6.52 -4.09
N VAL A 121 5.89 -5.85 -5.20
CA VAL A 121 4.90 -5.33 -6.16
C VAL A 121 4.31 -6.45 -7.02
N ASP A 122 5.14 -7.37 -7.51
CA ASP A 122 4.76 -8.44 -8.44
C ASP A 122 5.16 -9.83 -7.89
N PRO A 123 4.52 -10.34 -6.82
CA PRO A 123 4.88 -11.64 -6.23
C PRO A 123 4.58 -12.84 -7.15
N ASP A 124 3.58 -12.76 -8.04
CA ASP A 124 3.26 -13.80 -9.05
C ASP A 124 3.21 -13.19 -10.47
N PRO A 125 4.34 -13.20 -11.21
CA PRO A 125 4.40 -12.61 -12.54
C PRO A 125 3.59 -13.42 -13.58
N LEU A 126 3.51 -14.75 -13.46
CA LEU A 126 2.78 -15.59 -14.42
C LEU A 126 1.26 -15.43 -14.29
N GLY A 127 0.77 -15.28 -13.06
CA GLY A 127 -0.63 -14.93 -12.79
C GLY A 127 -1.00 -13.57 -13.41
N ARG A 128 -0.14 -12.56 -13.22
CA ARG A 128 -0.30 -11.23 -13.82
C ARG A 128 -0.40 -11.30 -15.35
N MET A 129 0.51 -12.01 -16.01
CA MET A 129 0.52 -12.16 -17.47
C MET A 129 -0.76 -12.82 -18.01
N ARG A 130 -1.24 -13.91 -17.37
CA ARG A 130 -2.50 -14.57 -17.75
C ARG A 130 -3.71 -13.64 -17.58
N TRP A 131 -3.75 -12.88 -16.49
CA TRP A 131 -4.80 -11.90 -16.26
C TRP A 131 -4.77 -10.76 -17.29
N GLN A 132 -3.58 -10.23 -17.60
CA GLN A 132 -3.37 -9.19 -18.61
C GLN A 132 -3.85 -9.66 -19.99
N ARG A 133 -3.43 -10.85 -20.43
CA ARG A 133 -3.91 -11.46 -21.69
C ARG A 133 -5.44 -11.54 -21.73
N ARG A 134 -6.07 -12.00 -20.65
CA ARG A 134 -7.54 -12.07 -20.54
C ARG A 134 -8.19 -10.68 -20.65
N LYS A 135 -7.61 -9.66 -20.03
CA LYS A 135 -8.12 -8.28 -20.11
C LYS A 135 -7.93 -7.66 -21.48
N VAL A 136 -6.80 -7.88 -22.14
CA VAL A 136 -6.56 -7.46 -23.53
C VAL A 136 -7.58 -8.12 -24.46
N MET A 137 -7.81 -9.44 -24.34
CA MET A 137 -8.85 -10.11 -25.14
C MET A 137 -10.25 -9.53 -24.89
N GLN A 138 -10.60 -9.20 -23.64
CA GLN A 138 -11.86 -8.52 -23.32
C GLN A 138 -11.94 -7.11 -23.94
N MET A 139 -10.85 -6.37 -23.94
CA MET A 139 -10.76 -5.03 -24.55
C MET A 139 -10.93 -5.09 -26.06
N VAL A 140 -10.22 -6.01 -26.73
CA VAL A 140 -10.33 -6.24 -28.18
C VAL A 140 -11.76 -6.63 -28.56
N ARG A 141 -12.37 -7.56 -27.81
CA ARG A 141 -13.77 -7.97 -28.02
C ARG A 141 -14.77 -6.81 -27.88
N LYS A 142 -14.51 -5.86 -26.97
CA LYS A 142 -15.35 -4.66 -26.78
C LYS A 142 -15.09 -3.56 -27.80
N ASN A 143 -14.03 -3.67 -28.60
CA ASN A 143 -13.65 -2.71 -29.64
C ASN A 143 -13.62 -1.25 -29.11
N GLY A 144 -12.97 -1.03 -27.96
CA GLY A 144 -12.80 0.31 -27.37
C GLY A 144 -14.01 0.87 -26.61
N ARG A 145 -15.17 0.20 -26.60
CA ARG A 145 -16.35 0.66 -25.83
C ARG A 145 -16.11 0.54 -24.32
N MET A 146 -16.11 1.67 -23.62
CA MET A 146 -15.98 1.72 -22.16
C MET A 146 -17.33 1.61 -21.45
N THR A 147 -17.34 0.90 -20.32
CA THR A 147 -18.52 0.90 -19.43
C THR A 147 -18.55 2.18 -18.58
N LYS A 148 -19.74 2.55 -18.08
CA LYS A 148 -19.90 3.70 -17.18
C LYS A 148 -18.92 3.65 -15.99
N ASP A 149 -18.79 2.48 -15.37
CA ASP A 149 -17.88 2.27 -14.24
C ASP A 149 -16.40 2.46 -14.60
N GLN A 150 -16.01 2.09 -15.83
CA GLN A 150 -14.65 2.31 -16.31
C GLN A 150 -14.40 3.80 -16.52
N LYS A 151 -15.36 4.52 -17.10
CA LYS A 151 -15.29 5.97 -17.29
C LYS A 151 -15.15 6.67 -15.94
N ILE A 152 -16.02 6.35 -14.98
CA ILE A 152 -15.98 6.90 -13.61
C ILE A 152 -14.62 6.65 -12.96
N LYS A 153 -14.11 5.41 -12.99
CA LYS A 153 -12.80 5.08 -12.39
C LYS A 153 -11.62 5.78 -13.05
N MET A 154 -11.74 6.15 -14.32
CA MET A 154 -10.73 6.88 -15.06
C MET A 154 -10.79 8.39 -14.79
N THR A 155 -11.99 8.96 -14.69
CA THR A 155 -12.19 10.41 -14.59
C THR A 155 -12.27 10.93 -13.16
N GLU A 156 -12.83 10.15 -12.24
CA GLU A 156 -13.12 10.59 -10.88
C GLU A 156 -12.12 10.01 -9.87
N ARG A 157 -11.59 10.88 -9.00
CA ARG A 157 -10.69 10.48 -7.91
C ARG A 157 -11.52 10.02 -6.72
N GLN A 158 -11.19 8.85 -6.16
CA GLN A 158 -11.80 8.32 -4.94
C GLN A 158 -10.74 7.72 -4.01
N LEU A 159 -10.98 7.83 -2.69
CA LEU A 159 -10.20 7.18 -1.65
C LEU A 159 -11.16 6.40 -0.77
N VAL A 160 -10.86 5.12 -0.56
CA VAL A 160 -11.55 4.29 0.43
C VAL A 160 -10.62 4.16 1.61
N HIS A 161 -10.97 4.85 2.71
CA HIS A 161 -10.26 4.75 3.97
C HIS A 161 -11.00 3.76 4.88
N LYS A 162 -10.25 3.00 5.69
CA LYS A 162 -10.80 2.06 6.65
C LYS A 162 -10.07 2.21 7.97
N SER A 163 -10.82 2.50 9.02
CA SER A 163 -10.30 2.62 10.37
C SER A 163 -9.93 1.26 11.00
N PRO A 164 -9.00 1.26 11.97
CA PRO A 164 -8.81 0.17 12.92
C PRO A 164 -10.08 -0.21 13.70
N PHE A 165 -10.02 -1.33 14.42
CA PHE A 165 -11.15 -1.79 15.21
C PHE A 165 -11.32 -0.95 16.48
N MET A 166 -12.41 -0.19 16.49
CA MET A 166 -12.87 0.63 17.59
C MET A 166 -13.68 -0.17 18.63
N ALA A 167 -13.71 0.34 19.86
CA ALA A 167 -14.27 -0.36 21.00
C ALA A 167 -15.81 -0.29 21.12
N THR A 168 -16.54 -0.29 20.01
CA THR A 168 -17.98 0.00 19.96
C THR A 168 -18.81 -1.04 19.18
N SER A 169 -20.12 -0.86 19.19
CA SER A 169 -21.08 -1.68 18.45
C SER A 169 -21.44 -1.04 17.12
N VAL A 170 -21.75 -1.87 16.11
CA VAL A 170 -22.15 -1.42 14.76
C VAL A 170 -23.31 -0.44 14.85
N LYS A 171 -24.32 -0.75 15.66
CA LYS A 171 -25.52 0.10 15.81
C LYS A 171 -25.18 1.49 16.36
N LYS A 172 -24.21 1.59 17.28
CA LYS A 172 -23.82 2.87 17.90
C LYS A 172 -23.01 3.71 16.93
N LEU A 173 -22.08 3.09 16.20
CA LEU A 173 -21.24 3.79 15.23
C LEU A 173 -22.01 4.17 13.97
N MET A 174 -22.97 3.35 13.55
CA MET A 174 -23.84 3.62 12.39
C MET A 174 -24.61 4.93 12.52
N LEU A 175 -24.97 5.36 13.74
CA LEU A 175 -25.63 6.65 13.97
C LEU A 175 -24.72 7.83 13.57
N LEU A 176 -23.41 7.73 13.83
CA LEU A 176 -22.44 8.75 13.44
C LEU A 176 -22.11 8.67 11.95
N ALA A 177 -21.91 7.47 11.40
CA ALA A 177 -21.67 7.29 9.96
C ALA A 177 -22.81 7.89 9.12
N ARG A 178 -24.07 7.60 9.47
CA ARG A 178 -25.23 8.20 8.78
C ARG A 178 -25.27 9.73 8.88
N GLN A 179 -24.76 10.30 9.97
CA GLN A 179 -24.77 11.74 10.19
C GLN A 179 -23.73 12.49 9.34
N ILE A 180 -22.63 11.83 8.94
CA ILE A 180 -21.55 12.43 8.14
C ILE A 180 -21.68 12.11 6.65
N SER A 181 -22.42 11.07 6.28
CA SER A 181 -22.71 10.72 4.88
C SER A 181 -23.19 11.94 4.09
N GLY A 182 -22.58 12.21 2.94
CA GLY A 182 -22.96 13.30 2.03
C GLY A 182 -22.49 14.69 2.43
N LYS A 183 -21.89 14.87 3.61
CA LYS A 183 -21.32 16.17 4.03
C LYS A 183 -19.93 16.39 3.42
N SER A 184 -19.48 17.64 3.37
CA SER A 184 -18.07 17.92 3.07
C SER A 184 -17.18 17.40 4.20
N VAL A 185 -15.91 17.09 3.89
CA VAL A 185 -14.99 16.55 4.91
C VAL A 185 -14.79 17.54 6.06
N ASP A 186 -14.77 18.85 5.77
CA ASP A 186 -14.68 19.91 6.79
C ASP A 186 -15.93 19.97 7.67
N ASP A 187 -17.12 19.91 7.06
CA ASP A 187 -18.40 19.94 7.80
C ASP A 187 -18.57 18.68 8.66
N ALA A 188 -18.01 17.56 8.22
CA ALA A 188 -18.01 16.32 8.99
C ALA A 188 -17.07 16.40 10.20
N ILE A 189 -15.84 16.92 10.05
CA ILE A 189 -14.89 17.10 11.16
C ILE A 189 -15.46 18.04 12.22
N THR A 190 -16.00 19.17 11.78
CA THR A 190 -16.66 20.14 12.66
C THR A 190 -17.84 19.49 13.40
N GLN A 191 -18.70 18.75 12.69
CA GLN A 191 -19.80 18.00 13.31
C GLN A 191 -19.33 16.98 14.36
N MET A 192 -18.24 16.26 14.11
CA MET A 192 -17.67 15.29 15.05
C MET A 192 -17.02 15.97 16.24
N THR A 193 -16.41 17.15 16.04
CA THR A 193 -15.80 17.96 17.11
C THR A 193 -16.81 18.36 18.18
N TRP A 194 -18.02 18.75 17.78
CA TRP A 194 -19.08 19.15 18.71
C TRP A 194 -20.08 18.04 19.04
N SER A 195 -19.81 16.80 18.60
CA SER A 195 -20.68 15.67 18.90
C SER A 195 -20.46 15.18 20.33
N LYS A 196 -21.55 14.97 21.06
CA LYS A 196 -21.53 14.44 22.43
C LYS A 196 -21.18 12.95 22.51
N LYS A 197 -21.03 12.25 21.38
CA LYS A 197 -20.79 10.81 21.36
C LYS A 197 -19.30 10.53 21.56
N LYS A 198 -18.95 9.63 22.49
CA LYS A 198 -17.56 9.22 22.76
C LYS A 198 -16.77 8.89 21.49
N MET A 199 -17.37 8.11 20.59
CA MET A 199 -16.69 7.67 19.36
C MET A 199 -16.48 8.79 18.33
N ALA A 200 -17.11 9.95 18.48
CA ALA A 200 -16.94 11.04 17.53
C ALA A 200 -15.51 11.58 17.52
N ALA A 201 -14.81 11.54 18.66
CA ALA A 201 -13.40 11.90 18.74
C ALA A 201 -12.51 10.97 17.90
N GLU A 202 -12.78 9.65 17.92
CA GLU A 202 -12.05 8.67 17.10
C GLU A 202 -12.38 8.85 15.61
N ILE A 203 -13.66 9.04 15.26
CA ILE A 203 -14.08 9.29 13.87
C ILE A 203 -13.44 10.57 13.32
N ARG A 204 -13.38 11.64 14.13
CA ARG A 204 -12.71 12.88 13.75
C ARG A 204 -11.26 12.62 13.35
N TYR A 205 -10.51 11.90 14.18
CA TYR A 205 -9.13 11.52 13.89
C TYR A 205 -9.02 10.76 12.56
N TYR A 206 -9.90 9.79 12.32
CA TYR A 206 -9.89 9.03 11.05
C TYR A 206 -10.33 9.86 9.83
N LEU A 207 -11.15 10.89 10.01
CA LEU A 207 -11.49 11.84 8.95
C LEU A 207 -10.32 12.77 8.61
N GLU A 208 -9.53 13.17 9.62
CA GLU A 208 -8.28 13.92 9.43
C GLU A 208 -7.25 13.04 8.69
N GLU A 209 -7.03 11.80 9.15
CA GLU A 209 -6.15 10.83 8.47
C GLU A 209 -6.60 10.55 7.02
N ALA A 210 -7.90 10.32 6.78
CA ALA A 210 -8.43 10.08 5.45
C ALA A 210 -8.25 11.28 4.52
N ARG A 211 -8.40 12.49 5.04
CA ARG A 211 -8.16 13.74 4.29
C ARG A 211 -6.71 13.83 3.85
N ASP A 212 -5.78 13.61 4.77
CA ASP A 212 -4.35 13.71 4.50
C ASP A 212 -3.90 12.64 3.49
N LEU A 213 -4.40 11.42 3.63
CA LEU A 213 -4.18 10.35 2.67
C LEU A 213 -4.80 10.65 1.30
N ALA A 214 -5.96 11.31 1.24
CA ALA A 214 -6.61 11.65 -0.02
C ALA A 214 -5.82 12.72 -0.79
N ILE A 215 -5.27 13.69 -0.07
CA ILE A 215 -4.39 14.71 -0.63
C ILE A 215 -3.08 14.04 -1.10
N ALA A 216 -2.42 13.27 -0.24
CA ALA A 216 -1.12 12.68 -0.54
C ALA A 216 -1.15 11.58 -1.62
N GLN A 217 -2.10 10.65 -1.55
CA GLN A 217 -2.14 9.50 -2.47
C GLN A 217 -2.89 9.79 -3.77
N ARG A 218 -3.95 10.61 -3.70
CA ARG A 218 -4.88 10.82 -4.83
C ARG A 218 -4.83 12.24 -5.38
N GLY A 219 -4.22 13.20 -4.69
CA GLY A 219 -4.16 14.59 -5.11
C GLY A 219 -5.54 15.27 -5.11
N MET A 220 -6.41 14.94 -4.16
CA MET A 220 -7.71 15.59 -4.02
C MET A 220 -7.59 16.93 -3.28
N GLY A 221 -8.52 17.87 -3.51
CA GLY A 221 -8.61 19.13 -2.76
C GLY A 221 -7.57 20.20 -3.13
N LEU A 222 -6.80 20.03 -4.21
CA LEU A 222 -5.73 20.96 -4.64
C LEU A 222 -6.21 22.03 -5.64
N GLY A 223 -7.48 22.03 -6.04
CA GLY A 223 -7.99 22.93 -7.09
C GLY A 223 -7.90 24.42 -6.72
N ARG A 224 -8.02 24.76 -5.43
CA ARG A 224 -7.85 26.15 -4.95
C ARG A 224 -6.45 26.71 -5.19
N VAL A 225 -5.44 25.89 -4.97
CA VAL A 225 -4.03 26.27 -5.15
C VAL A 225 -3.69 26.36 -6.64
N ASN A 226 -4.30 25.48 -7.45
CA ASN A 226 -4.10 25.45 -8.89
C ASN A 226 -4.91 26.52 -9.65
N GLY A 227 -5.84 27.22 -8.98
CA GLY A 227 -6.73 28.19 -9.62
C GLY A 227 -7.87 27.59 -10.44
N GLU A 228 -8.14 26.28 -10.30
CA GLU A 228 -9.23 25.57 -11.01
C GLU A 228 -10.59 25.78 -10.32
N LEU A 229 -10.94 27.03 -10.06
CA LEU A 229 -12.25 27.41 -9.53
C LEU A 229 -13.23 27.57 -10.68
N TYR A 230 -14.52 27.29 -10.43
CA TYR A 230 -15.53 27.68 -11.40
C TYR A 230 -15.76 29.19 -11.32
N ASP A 231 -15.65 29.88 -12.46
CA ASP A 231 -15.99 31.31 -12.56
C ASP A 231 -17.43 31.58 -12.16
N ASN A 232 -18.33 30.66 -12.52
CA ASN A 232 -19.73 30.67 -12.13
C ASN A 232 -20.05 29.46 -11.23
N PRO A 233 -20.55 29.67 -10.01
CA PRO A 233 -20.85 28.57 -9.09
C PRO A 233 -21.93 27.65 -9.66
N LYS A 234 -21.66 26.34 -9.68
CA LYS A 234 -22.62 25.35 -10.19
C LYS A 234 -23.60 24.95 -9.09
N LYS A 235 -24.89 25.17 -9.34
CA LYS A 235 -25.96 24.72 -8.44
C LYS A 235 -26.32 23.28 -8.77
N ILE A 236 -26.11 22.37 -7.82
CA ILE A 236 -26.45 20.96 -7.94
C ILE A 236 -27.47 20.57 -6.88
N GLN A 237 -28.35 19.64 -7.22
CA GLN A 237 -29.22 19.01 -6.25
C GLN A 237 -28.61 17.68 -5.81
N THR A 238 -28.42 17.50 -4.50
CA THR A 238 -28.00 16.20 -3.95
C THR A 238 -29.13 15.18 -4.03
N ARG A 239 -28.79 13.89 -3.86
CA ARG A 239 -29.79 12.81 -3.83
C ARG A 239 -30.90 13.03 -2.78
N GLU A 240 -30.59 13.74 -1.70
CA GLU A 240 -31.51 14.07 -0.61
C GLU A 240 -32.37 15.30 -0.90
N GLY A 241 -32.24 15.91 -2.09
CA GLY A 241 -33.03 17.07 -2.52
C GLY A 241 -32.46 18.42 -2.08
N LYS A 242 -31.38 18.44 -1.29
CA LYS A 242 -30.71 19.68 -0.85
C LYS A 242 -29.93 20.31 -2.01
N TRP A 243 -30.16 21.59 -2.23
CA TRP A 243 -29.40 22.41 -3.18
C TRP A 243 -28.04 22.78 -2.57
N VAL A 244 -26.98 22.56 -3.34
CA VAL A 244 -25.60 22.87 -2.96
C VAL A 244 -24.97 23.67 -4.10
N GLU A 245 -24.30 24.76 -3.74
CA GLU A 245 -23.53 25.57 -4.68
C GLU A 245 -22.07 25.12 -4.63
N VAL A 246 -21.56 24.65 -5.77
CA VAL A 246 -20.19 24.16 -5.92
C VAL A 246 -19.35 25.25 -6.58
N VAL A 247 -18.54 25.92 -5.76
CA VAL A 247 -17.53 26.89 -6.20
C VAL A 247 -16.25 26.17 -6.62
N ASP A 248 -15.81 25.21 -5.80
CA ASP A 248 -14.59 24.43 -6.00
C ASP A 248 -14.95 22.98 -6.39
N PRO A 249 -14.65 22.52 -7.62
CA PRO A 249 -14.91 21.16 -8.06
C PRO A 249 -14.06 20.11 -7.35
N SER A 250 -12.90 20.50 -6.83
CA SER A 250 -11.95 19.60 -6.19
C SER A 250 -12.24 19.37 -4.70
N ARG A 251 -13.21 20.10 -4.14
CA ARG A 251 -13.60 20.03 -2.72
C ARG A 251 -14.01 18.60 -2.37
N MET A 252 -13.36 18.05 -1.36
CA MET A 252 -13.63 16.70 -0.89
C MET A 252 -14.95 16.63 -0.10
N TYR A 253 -15.69 15.55 -0.31
CA TYR A 253 -16.89 15.23 0.44
C TYR A 253 -16.95 13.73 0.71
N ILE A 254 -17.75 13.34 1.70
CA ILE A 254 -17.96 11.95 2.07
C ILE A 254 -19.04 11.38 1.17
N ALA A 255 -18.64 10.68 0.12
CA ALA A 255 -19.59 10.07 -0.82
C ALA A 255 -20.40 8.93 -0.20
N GLN A 256 -19.74 8.09 0.60
CA GLN A 256 -20.33 6.94 1.27
C GLN A 256 -19.64 6.73 2.62
N SER A 257 -20.42 6.32 3.61
CA SER A 257 -19.93 5.94 4.94
C SER A 257 -20.75 4.76 5.46
N TRP A 258 -20.08 3.69 5.86
CA TRP A 258 -20.73 2.50 6.41
C TRP A 258 -19.86 1.90 7.51
N VAL A 259 -20.42 1.00 8.30
CA VAL A 259 -19.72 0.40 9.44
C VAL A 259 -19.65 -1.11 9.25
N GLY A 260 -18.44 -1.65 9.39
CA GLY A 260 -18.16 -3.08 9.44
C GLY A 260 -18.10 -3.62 10.87
N ARG A 261 -18.47 -4.90 11.03
CA ARG A 261 -18.27 -5.64 12.28
C ARG A 261 -16.90 -6.35 12.24
N GLY A 262 -16.11 -6.16 13.28
CA GLY A 262 -14.87 -6.87 13.50
C GLY A 262 -15.03 -8.15 14.32
N LYS A 263 -13.90 -8.79 14.64
CA LYS A 263 -13.85 -9.89 15.60
C LYS A 263 -14.31 -9.39 16.97
N TRP A 264 -15.07 -10.22 17.69
CA TRP A 264 -15.45 -9.93 19.08
C TRP A 264 -14.21 -9.74 19.94
N ARG A 265 -14.16 -8.66 20.74
CA ARG A 265 -13.04 -8.41 21.64
C ARG A 265 -12.99 -9.42 22.79
N GLY A 266 -14.15 -9.83 23.26
CA GLY A 266 -14.28 -10.73 24.39
C GLY A 266 -15.72 -11.19 24.59
N LYS A 267 -15.88 -12.16 25.47
CA LYS A 267 -17.17 -12.67 25.93
C LYS A 267 -17.11 -12.73 27.46
N SER A 268 -18.15 -12.25 28.13
CA SER A 268 -18.29 -12.34 29.59
C SER A 268 -19.58 -13.08 29.93
N ILE A 269 -19.56 -13.83 31.03
CA ILE A 269 -20.75 -14.51 31.55
C ILE A 269 -21.56 -13.50 32.38
N ASP A 270 -22.86 -13.45 32.14
CA ASP A 270 -23.84 -12.62 32.84
C ASP A 270 -24.69 -13.51 33.75
N ALA A 271 -24.33 -13.59 35.03
CA ALA A 271 -25.05 -14.41 36.00
C ALA A 271 -26.37 -13.74 36.40
N LYS A 272 -27.48 -14.46 36.21
CA LYS A 272 -28.85 -14.00 36.52
C LYS A 272 -29.45 -14.81 37.65
N GLY A 273 -30.58 -14.34 38.20
CA GLY A 273 -31.32 -15.06 39.22
C GLY A 273 -31.80 -16.44 38.74
N ARG A 274 -32.00 -17.36 39.71
CA ARG A 274 -32.49 -18.73 39.49
C ARG A 274 -31.56 -19.58 38.61
N GLY A 275 -30.24 -19.44 38.75
CA GLY A 275 -29.25 -20.26 38.04
C GLY A 275 -29.17 -20.03 36.53
N ARG A 276 -29.79 -18.96 36.02
CA ARG A 276 -29.74 -18.61 34.59
C ARG A 276 -28.43 -17.85 34.29
N MET A 277 -27.82 -18.14 33.15
CA MET A 277 -26.62 -17.42 32.70
C MET A 277 -26.79 -16.93 31.26
N GLY A 278 -26.46 -15.66 31.02
CA GLY A 278 -26.32 -15.07 29.70
C GLY A 278 -24.85 -14.98 29.28
N LEU A 279 -24.61 -14.75 27.99
CA LEU A 279 -23.28 -14.45 27.47
C LEU A 279 -23.29 -13.05 26.84
N ILE A 280 -22.60 -12.11 27.46
CA ILE A 280 -22.38 -10.77 26.93
C ILE A 280 -21.19 -10.82 25.97
N GLN A 281 -21.38 -10.34 24.75
CA GLN A 281 -20.31 -10.26 23.75
C GLN A 281 -19.87 -8.81 23.58
N HIS A 282 -18.57 -8.56 23.70
CA HIS A 282 -17.99 -7.23 23.52
C HIS A 282 -17.65 -6.99 22.04
N PRO A 283 -18.42 -6.15 21.31
CA PRO A 283 -18.24 -5.95 19.88
C PRO A 283 -17.03 -5.06 19.59
N ALA A 284 -16.34 -5.33 18.49
CA ALA A 284 -15.40 -4.39 17.87
C ALA A 284 -15.91 -4.04 16.46
N THR A 285 -15.66 -2.81 16.01
CA THR A 285 -16.14 -2.33 14.71
C THR A 285 -15.15 -1.42 14.04
N CYS A 286 -15.16 -1.40 12.71
CA CYS A 286 -14.44 -0.44 11.90
C CYS A 286 -15.45 0.39 11.11
N GLU A 287 -15.16 1.67 10.95
CA GLU A 287 -15.73 2.54 9.91
C GLU A 287 -14.84 2.51 8.67
#